data_AF-A0A6G1GIK1-F1
#
_entry.id   AF-A0A6G1GIK1-F1
#
_cell.length_a   1.000
_cell.length_b   1.000
_cell.length_c   1.000
_cell.angle_alpha   90.00
_cell.angle_beta   90.00
_cell.angle_gamma   90.00
#
_symmetry.space_group_name_H-M   'P 1'
#
loop_
_entity.id
_entity.type
_entity.pdbx_description
1 polymer ?
#
loop_
_entity_poly.entity_id
_entity_poly.type
_entity_poly.pdbx_seq_one_letter_code
_entity_poly.pdbx_strand_id
1 'polypeptide(L)'
;VNLYKSAVQRFLTHMMMLLHVASGQPARKSEFLGLLQADKRNLFLHDGYVLFILRYHKSLNMTNASRFPVRVLLPEAGRLLVQFLILIHSFRAWL
;
A
#
# COMPACT_ATOMS: atom_id res chain seq x y z
N VAL A 1 1.31 -15.94 -20.31
CA VAL A 1 1.83 -14.64 -19.79
C VAL A 1 0.74 -13.57 -19.66
N ASN A 2 -0.08 -13.29 -20.68
CA ASN A 2 -1.09 -12.21 -20.63
C ASN A 2 -2.19 -12.41 -19.57
N LEU A 3 -2.69 -13.64 -19.41
CA LEU A 3 -3.68 -14.00 -18.37
C LEU A 3 -3.13 -13.73 -16.97
N TYR A 4 -1.89 -14.13 -16.70
CA TYR A 4 -1.21 -13.87 -15.43
C TYR A 4 -1.08 -12.37 -15.16
N LYS A 5 -0.57 -11.59 -16.12
CA LYS A 5 -0.42 -10.13 -15.98
C LYS A 5 -1.77 -9.45 -15.70
N SER A 6 -2.84 -9.87 -16.39
CA SER A 6 -4.20 -9.37 -16.17
C SER A 6 -4.74 -9.74 -14.78
N ALA A 7 -4.56 -10.98 -14.32
CA ALA A 7 -4.98 -11.42 -12.99
C ALA A 7 -4.25 -10.65 -11.88
N VAL A 8 -2.94 -10.46 -12.02
CA VAL A 8 -2.12 -9.65 -11.10
C VAL A 8 -2.60 -8.20 -11.06
N GLN A 9 -2.88 -7.61 -12.22
CA GLN A 9 -3.38 -6.24 -12.28
C GLN A 9 -4.75 -6.10 -11.61
N ARG A 10 -5.68 -7.04 -11.87
CA ARG A 10 -6.98 -7.09 -11.20
C ARG A 10 -6.81 -7.20 -9.70
N PHE A 11 -5.97 -8.11 -9.22
CA PHE A 11 -5.72 -8.26 -7.79
C PHE A 11 -5.20 -6.96 -7.17
N LEU A 12 -4.20 -6.33 -7.78
CA LEU A 12 -3.65 -5.06 -7.29
C LEU A 12 -4.71 -3.96 -7.21
N THR A 13 -5.61 -3.86 -8.19
CA THR A 13 -6.72 -2.90 -8.15
C THR A 13 -7.65 -3.11 -6.95
N HIS A 14 -8.01 -4.37 -6.65
CA HIS A 14 -8.84 -4.68 -5.47
C HIS A 14 -8.07 -4.46 -4.16
N MET A 15 -6.79 -4.83 -4.13
CA MET A 15 -5.93 -4.61 -2.96
C MET A 15 -5.77 -3.13 -2.64
N MET A 16 -5.68 -2.28 -3.68
CA MET A 16 -5.68 -0.83 -3.50
C MET A 16 -6.98 -0.34 -2.88
N MET A 17 -8.14 -0.82 -3.33
CA MET A 17 -9.42 -0.50 -2.68
C MET A 17 -9.39 -0.87 -1.18
N LEU A 18 -8.87 -2.07 -0.84
CA LEU A 18 -8.74 -2.50 0.55
C LEU A 18 -7.78 -1.60 1.34
N LEU A 19 -6.60 -1.27 0.80
CA LEU A 19 -5.66 -0.34 1.43
C LEU A 19 -6.30 1.03 1.71
N HIS A 20 -7.24 1.47 0.86
CA HIS A 20 -7.92 2.75 1.01
C HIS A 20 -9.03 2.72 2.07
N VAL A 21 -9.84 1.66 2.13
CA VAL A 21 -11.03 1.59 3.01
C VAL A 21 -10.78 0.84 4.33
N ALA A 22 -9.82 -0.08 4.36
CA ALA A 22 -9.55 -0.99 5.48
C ALA A 22 -8.38 -0.53 6.37
N SER A 23 -8.08 0.77 6.37
CA SER A 23 -6.98 1.36 7.14
C SER A 23 -7.43 2.52 8.04
N GLY A 24 -8.70 2.51 8.46
CA GLY A 24 -9.33 3.60 9.19
C GLY A 24 -9.94 4.65 8.26
N GLN A 25 -9.60 5.93 8.45
CA GLN A 25 -10.13 7.00 7.60
C GLN A 25 -9.61 6.86 6.16
N PRO A 26 -10.49 6.94 5.14
CA PRO A 26 -10.09 6.88 3.74
C PRO A 26 -8.99 7.90 3.41
N ALA A 27 -7.89 7.43 2.86
CA ALA A 27 -6.77 8.30 2.46
C ALA A 27 -7.20 9.25 1.35
N ARG A 28 -6.81 10.53 1.38
CA ARG A 28 -7.20 11.45 0.30
C ARG A 28 -6.59 11.00 -1.03
N LYS A 29 -7.29 11.24 -2.15
CA LYS A 29 -6.89 10.78 -3.51
C LYS A 29 -5.41 11.06 -3.83
N SER A 30 -4.87 12.22 -3.41
CA SER A 30 -3.47 12.59 -3.60
C SER A 30 -2.48 11.85 -2.69
N GLU A 31 -2.89 11.49 -1.47
CA GLU A 31 -2.08 10.71 -0.52
C GLU A 31 -1.95 9.26 -0.98
N PHE A 32 -3.05 8.72 -1.53
CA PHE A 32 -3.14 7.33 -1.97
C PHE A 32 -2.36 7.05 -3.26
N LEU A 33 -2.32 8.00 -4.21
CA LEU A 33 -1.49 7.89 -5.42
C LEU A 33 0.01 7.89 -5.10
N GLY A 34 0.42 8.52 -4.00
CA GLY A 34 1.81 8.52 -3.53
C GLY A 34 2.33 7.14 -3.11
N LEU A 35 1.44 6.22 -2.70
CA LEU A 35 1.79 4.82 -2.41
C LEU A 35 2.27 4.08 -3.66
N LEU A 36 1.76 4.44 -4.85
CA LEU A 36 2.07 3.78 -6.13
C LEU A 36 3.33 4.33 -6.79
N GLN A 37 3.65 5.60 -6.54
CA GLN A 37 4.69 6.31 -7.27
C GLN A 37 6.05 6.36 -6.57
N ALA A 38 6.12 6.17 -5.25
CA ALA A 38 7.37 6.33 -4.51
C ALA A 38 8.04 4.99 -4.20
N ASP A 39 9.16 4.76 -4.89
CA ASP A 39 10.32 3.94 -4.50
C ASP A 39 10.16 3.08 -3.22
N LYS A 40 9.38 2.00 -3.35
CA LYS A 40 9.35 0.74 -2.60
C LYS A 40 9.32 0.71 -1.05
N ARG A 41 9.28 1.83 -0.31
CA ARG A 41 9.51 1.84 1.17
C ARG A 41 8.38 2.41 2.02
N ASN A 42 7.13 2.23 1.60
CA ASN A 42 5.99 2.73 2.37
C ASN A 42 5.26 1.63 3.14
N LEU A 43 5.65 0.36 3.05
CA LEU A 43 5.00 -0.77 3.72
C LEU A 43 5.90 -1.34 4.81
N PHE A 44 5.35 -1.59 5.99
CA PHE A 44 6.06 -2.06 7.18
C PHE A 44 5.31 -3.20 7.85
N LEU A 45 6.04 -4.07 8.55
CA LEU A 45 5.47 -5.09 9.43
C LEU A 45 5.87 -4.74 10.86
N HIS A 46 4.91 -4.58 11.75
CA HIS A 46 5.14 -4.28 13.17
C HIS A 46 4.11 -5.02 14.02
N ASP A 47 4.58 -5.80 14.99
CA ASP A 47 3.75 -6.61 15.89
C ASP A 47 2.71 -7.49 15.18
N GLY A 48 3.06 -8.02 14.01
CA GLY A 48 2.17 -8.86 13.19
C GLY A 48 1.17 -8.08 12.33
N TYR A 49 1.16 -6.75 12.41
CA TYR A 49 0.33 -5.90 11.58
C TYR A 49 1.11 -5.33 10.41
N VAL A 50 0.42 -5.19 9.28
CA VAL A 50 0.96 -4.48 8.12
C VAL A 50 0.57 -3.02 8.23
N LEU A 51 1.55 -2.14 8.11
CA LEU A 51 1.38 -0.70 8.18
C LEU A 51 1.85 -0.06 6.89
N PHE A 52 1.27 1.07 6.54
CA PHE A 52 1.83 1.91 5.50
C PHE A 52 1.89 3.38 5.90
N ILE A 53 2.89 4.05 5.35
CA ILE A 53 3.15 5.45 5.61
C ILE A 53 2.68 6.28 4.42
N LEU A 54 1.78 7.22 4.67
CA LEU A 54 1.36 8.22 3.69
C LEU A 54 2.38 9.37 3.69
N ARG A 55 2.91 9.73 2.51
CA ARG A 55 3.93 10.79 2.37
C ARG A 55 3.36 12.20 2.18
N TYR A 56 2.09 12.35 1.81
CA TYR A 56 1.55 13.66 1.41
C TYR A 56 0.96 14.43 2.60
N HIS A 57 1.59 15.56 2.93
CA HIS A 57 1.13 16.52 3.94
C HIS A 57 1.04 17.93 3.36
N LYS A 58 -0.17 18.48 3.21
CA LYS A 58 -0.37 19.92 2.94
C LYS A 58 0.36 20.81 3.96
N SER A 59 0.54 20.32 5.19
CA SER A 59 1.22 21.02 6.29
C SER A 59 2.75 21.04 6.18
N LEU A 60 3.38 20.22 5.31
CA LEU A 60 4.83 20.20 5.15
C LEU A 60 5.36 21.56 4.68
N ASN A 61 4.66 22.18 3.73
CA ASN A 61 5.03 23.51 3.20
C ASN A 61 4.76 24.65 4.20
N MET A 62 3.96 24.43 5.26
CA MET A 62 3.57 25.49 6.20
C MET A 62 4.26 25.40 7.57
N THR A 63 4.67 24.21 8.02
CA THR A 63 5.01 24.00 9.44
C THR A 63 6.35 23.33 9.70
N ASN A 64 7.07 22.85 8.69
CA ASN A 64 8.34 22.08 8.83
C ASN A 64 8.28 20.89 9.82
N ALA A 65 7.09 20.51 10.31
CA ALA A 65 6.87 19.38 11.18
C ALA A 65 6.54 18.16 10.31
N SER A 66 7.51 17.26 10.17
CA SER A 66 7.35 16.02 9.41
C SER A 66 6.51 15.02 10.22
N ARG A 67 5.17 15.11 10.09
CA ARG A 67 4.26 14.11 10.65
C ARG A 67 3.79 13.19 9.53
N PHE A 68 4.28 11.97 9.54
CA PHE A 68 3.88 10.92 8.61
C PHE A 68 2.74 10.07 9.21
N PRO A 69 1.51 10.09 8.68
CA PRO A 69 0.42 9.24 9.10
C PRO A 69 0.79 7.81 8.79
N VAL A 70 0.91 7.06 9.87
CA VAL A 70 0.95 5.62 9.82
C VAL A 70 -0.49 5.12 9.76
N ARG A 71 -0.73 4.17 8.87
CA ARG A 71 -2.01 3.50 8.68
C ARG A 71 -1.81 2.01 8.92
N VAL A 72 -2.59 1.43 9.81
CA VAL A 72 -2.58 -0.01 10.09
C VAL A 72 -3.66 -0.66 9.23
N LEU A 73 -3.32 -1.72 8.50
CA LEU A 73 -4.31 -2.53 7.79
C LEU A 73 -5.01 -3.49 8.75
N LEU A 74 -6.27 -3.80 8.43
CA LEU A 74 -6.94 -4.97 9.00
C LEU A 74 -6.07 -6.23 8.80
N PRO A 75 -5.98 -7.12 9.81
CA PRO A 75 -5.09 -8.30 9.77
C PRO A 75 -5.28 -9.16 8.52
N GLU A 76 -6.51 -9.34 8.05
CA GLU A 76 -6.87 -10.16 6.89
C GLU A 76 -6.32 -9.54 5.60
N ALA A 77 -6.49 -8.22 5.45
CA ALA A 77 -5.97 -7.48 4.30
C ALA A 77 -4.44 -7.44 4.31
N GLY A 78 -3.83 -7.28 5.51
CA GLY A 78 -2.39 -7.36 5.70
C GLY A 78 -1.81 -8.73 5.30
N ARG A 79 -2.41 -9.82 5.79
CA ARG A 79 -2.01 -11.19 5.43
C ARG A 79 -2.12 -11.43 3.93
N LEU A 80 -3.22 -11.00 3.31
CA LEU A 80 -3.45 -11.15 1.87
C LEU A 80 -2.37 -10.40 1.05
N LEU A 81 -2.04 -9.17 1.46
CA LEU A 81 -0.99 -8.38 0.82
C LEU A 81 0.39 -9.05 0.92
N VAL A 82 0.75 -9.54 2.11
CA VAL A 82 2.02 -10.23 2.33
C VAL A 82 2.11 -11.52 1.50
N GLN A 83 1.05 -12.32 1.48
CA GLN A 83 0.98 -13.53 0.65
C GLN A 83 1.16 -13.20 -0.83
N PHE A 84 0.48 -12.16 -1.33
CA PHE A 84 0.65 -11.71 -2.72
C PHE A 84 2.09 -11.27 -3.01
N LEU A 85 2.71 -10.50 -2.11
CA LEU A 85 4.09 -10.02 -2.32
C LEU A 85 5.08 -11.19 -2.38
N ILE A 86 4.94 -12.17 -1.50
CA ILE A 86 5.86 -13.32 -1.43
C ILE A 86 5.61 -14.29 -2.59
N LEU A 87 4.35 -14.72 -2.78
CA LEU A 87 4.00 -15.85 -3.64
C LEU A 87 3.73 -15.47 -5.09
N ILE A 88 3.42 -14.21 -5.38
CA ILE A 88 3.00 -13.78 -6.73
C ILE A 88 3.93 -12.69 -7.24
N HIS A 89 4.13 -11.61 -6.48
CA HIS A 89 4.93 -10.47 -6.93
C HIS A 89 6.38 -10.86 -7.23
N SER A 90 6.98 -11.74 -6.43
CA SER A 90 8.33 -12.27 -6.64
C SER A 90 8.55 -12.86 -8.03
N PHE A 91 7.55 -13.55 -8.59
CA PHE A 91 7.65 -14.20 -9.91
C PHE A 91 7.45 -13.23 -11.08
N ARG A 92 6.93 -12.01 -10.83
CA ARG A 92 6.72 -10.99 -11.87
C ARG A 92 8.03 -10.46 -12.46
N ALA A 93 9.13 -10.49 -11.70
CA ALA A 93 10.45 -10.08 -12.21
C ALA A 93 11.05 -11.09 -13.19
N TRP A 94 10.53 -12.33 -13.21
CA TRP A 94 11.07 -13.46 -13.98
C TRP A 94 10.17 -13.87 -15.17
N LEU A 95 9.12 -13.09 -15.48
CA LEU A 95 8.09 -13.35 -16.51
C LEU A 95 7.84 -12.15 -17.43
#